data_AF-A0A5C6DM13-F1
#
_entry.id   AF-A0A5C6DM13-F1
#
_cell.length_a   1.000
_cell.length_b   1.000
_cell.length_c   1.000
_cell.angle_alpha   90.00
_cell.angle_beta   90.00
_cell.angle_gamma   90.00
#
_symmetry.space_group_name_H-M   'P 1'
#
loop_
_entity.id
_entity.type
_entity.pdbx_description
1 polymer ?
#
loop_
_entity_poly.entity_id
_entity_poly.type
_entity_poly.pdbx_seq_one_letter_code
_entity_poly.pdbx_strand_id
1 'polypeptide(L)'
;MSDPVQNPYLSPTAASAAATESTGTLLTTLRTNQIIAIALIQGVLLITAILAFMTLRSAPNANPAPVAMPAGAGDLVLPLMGAVLGAGSLVASMLVSKIMRQASINRFIASKENVPRPIDENITMTPAIRKLVGAASATRIVALAILEGAAVFNAILMLLDGYLALHLAVITVCIFAMGVRFPTLRKRLDLIEEVAS
;
A
#
# COMPACT_ATOMS: atom_id res chain seq x y z
N MET A 1 30.76 -21.21 -48.89
CA MET A 1 29.36 -21.17 -48.44
C MET A 1 29.39 -20.60 -47.03
N SER A 2 29.09 -19.31 -46.91
CA SER A 2 29.16 -18.58 -45.64
C SER A 2 27.71 -18.34 -45.23
N ASP A 3 27.24 -19.08 -44.23
CA ASP A 3 25.92 -18.87 -43.66
C ASP A 3 25.91 -17.49 -42.98
N PRO A 4 25.04 -16.55 -43.36
CA PRO A 4 25.00 -15.25 -42.72
C PRO A 4 24.65 -15.43 -41.24
N VAL A 5 25.46 -14.85 -40.36
CA VAL A 5 25.27 -14.86 -38.90
C VAL A 5 23.88 -14.27 -38.59
N GLN A 6 22.90 -15.14 -38.37
CA GLN A 6 21.58 -14.74 -37.94
C GLN A 6 21.66 -14.25 -36.51
N ASN A 7 21.51 -12.94 -36.33
CA ASN A 7 21.44 -12.33 -35.02
C ASN A 7 20.22 -12.89 -34.27
N PRO A 8 20.41 -13.66 -33.17
CA PRO A 8 19.30 -14.33 -32.48
C PRO A 8 18.26 -13.34 -31.92
N TYR A 9 18.64 -12.08 -31.67
CA TYR A 9 17.74 -11.02 -31.21
C TYR A 9 16.79 -10.49 -32.29
N LEU A 10 17.05 -10.79 -33.56
CA LEU A 10 16.17 -10.43 -34.68
C LEU A 10 15.25 -11.58 -35.10
N SER A 11 15.39 -12.76 -34.47
CA SER A 11 14.49 -13.88 -34.75
C SER A 11 13.11 -13.61 -34.13
N PRO A 12 12.01 -13.75 -34.88
CA PRO A 12 10.65 -13.59 -34.35
C PRO A 12 10.35 -14.56 -33.18
N THR A 13 11.12 -15.65 -33.08
CA THR A 13 11.10 -16.61 -31.98
C THR A 13 11.67 -16.03 -30.68
N ALA A 14 12.77 -15.26 -30.73
CA ALA A 14 13.32 -14.58 -29.55
C ALA A 14 12.45 -13.38 -29.11
N ALA A 15 11.83 -12.67 -30.06
CA ALA A 15 10.84 -11.64 -29.75
C ALA A 15 9.58 -12.24 -29.09
N SER A 16 9.14 -13.43 -29.54
CA SER A 16 8.04 -14.16 -28.90
C SER A 16 8.42 -14.73 -27.54
N ALA A 17 9.66 -15.20 -27.34
CA ALA A 17 10.16 -15.68 -26.05
C ALA A 17 10.31 -14.53 -25.03
N ALA A 18 10.84 -13.38 -25.43
CA ALA A 18 10.93 -12.19 -24.58
C ALA A 18 9.56 -11.56 -24.28
N ALA A 19 8.62 -11.61 -25.22
CA ALA A 19 7.23 -11.24 -24.97
C ALA A 19 6.53 -12.21 -23.99
N THR A 20 6.88 -13.49 -24.05
CA THR A 20 6.38 -14.52 -23.13
C THR A 20 6.98 -14.37 -21.73
N GLU A 21 8.28 -14.05 -21.60
CA GLU A 21 8.93 -13.75 -20.31
C GLU A 21 8.47 -12.41 -19.68
N SER A 22 8.07 -11.42 -20.51
CA SER A 22 7.41 -10.19 -20.05
C SER A 22 5.96 -10.41 -19.61
N THR A 23 5.44 -11.63 -19.72
CA THR A 23 4.09 -12.00 -19.27
C THR A 23 4.11 -12.36 -17.79
N GLY A 24 4.40 -11.38 -16.94
CA GLY A 24 4.30 -11.54 -15.50
C GLY A 24 2.91 -12.12 -15.14
N THR A 25 2.90 -13.35 -14.65
CA THR A 25 1.68 -14.04 -14.25
C THR A 25 0.98 -13.27 -13.12
N LEU A 26 -0.34 -13.44 -12.99
CA LEU A 26 -1.13 -12.83 -11.91
C LEU A 26 -0.47 -13.05 -10.54
N LEU A 27 0.06 -14.26 -10.35
CA LEU A 27 0.77 -14.70 -9.15
C LEU A 27 2.03 -13.87 -8.88
N THR A 28 2.86 -13.59 -9.89
CA THR A 28 4.06 -12.76 -9.71
C THR A 28 3.69 -11.35 -9.28
N THR A 29 2.69 -10.74 -9.92
CA THR A 29 2.21 -9.39 -9.55
C THR A 29 1.60 -9.39 -8.14
N LEU A 30 0.89 -10.47 -7.76
CA LEU A 30 0.36 -10.64 -6.42
C LEU A 30 1.48 -10.72 -5.37
N ARG A 31 2.49 -11.55 -5.60
CA ARG A 31 3.63 -11.72 -4.68
C ARG A 31 4.39 -10.40 -4.50
N THR A 32 4.63 -9.66 -5.58
CA THR A 32 5.26 -8.33 -5.48
C THR A 32 4.43 -7.39 -4.59
N ASN A 33 3.10 -7.35 -4.79
CA ASN A 33 2.23 -6.52 -3.95
C ASN A 33 2.21 -6.96 -2.48
N GLN A 34 2.28 -8.27 -2.21
CA GLN A 34 2.35 -8.80 -0.85
C GLN A 34 3.65 -8.38 -0.17
N ILE A 35 4.78 -8.50 -0.87
CA ILE A 35 6.09 -8.07 -0.36
C ILE A 35 6.07 -6.57 -0.04
N ILE A 36 5.54 -5.74 -0.94
CA ILE A 36 5.41 -4.29 -0.70
C ILE A 36 4.55 -4.04 0.54
N ALA A 37 3.38 -4.68 0.65
CA ALA A 37 2.49 -4.47 1.80
C ALA A 37 3.15 -4.90 3.13
N ILE A 38 3.87 -6.02 3.15
CA ILE A 38 4.62 -6.48 4.34
C ILE A 38 5.72 -5.48 4.68
N ALA A 39 6.48 -5.00 3.68
CA ALA A 39 7.56 -4.04 3.90
C ALA A 39 7.05 -2.72 4.50
N LEU A 40 5.91 -2.21 4.03
CA LEU A 40 5.30 -0.99 4.59
C LEU A 40 4.86 -1.21 6.05
N ILE A 41 4.19 -2.33 6.34
CA ILE A 41 3.76 -2.64 7.72
C ILE A 41 4.96 -2.80 8.65
N GLN A 42 6.00 -3.51 8.20
CA GLN A 42 7.22 -3.71 8.98
C GLN A 42 7.97 -2.39 9.22
N GLY A 43 8.00 -1.49 8.22
CA GLY A 43 8.57 -0.15 8.35
C GLY A 43 7.87 0.65 9.46
N VAL A 44 6.53 0.66 9.47
CA VAL A 44 5.74 1.31 10.53
C VAL A 44 6.05 0.70 11.90
N LEU A 45 6.07 -0.63 12.01
CA LEU A 45 6.37 -1.32 13.27
C LEU A 45 7.76 -0.98 13.81
N LEU A 46 8.78 -0.98 12.94
CA LEU A 46 10.15 -0.67 13.32
C LEU A 46 10.29 0.78 13.80
N ILE A 47 9.77 1.75 13.03
CA ILE A 47 9.79 3.17 13.38
C ILE A 47 9.05 3.39 14.70
N THR A 48 7.85 2.80 14.83
CA THR A 48 7.05 2.92 16.06
C THR A 48 7.79 2.34 17.26
N ALA A 49 8.44 1.18 17.11
CA ALA A 49 9.19 0.56 18.20
C ALA A 49 10.39 1.42 18.65
N ILE A 50 11.14 1.99 17.71
CA ILE A 50 12.26 2.88 18.01
C ILE A 50 11.77 4.14 18.72
N LEU A 51 10.76 4.82 18.16
CA LEU A 51 10.25 6.07 18.73
C LEU A 51 9.56 5.83 20.07
N ALA A 52 8.79 4.75 20.23
CA ALA A 52 8.21 4.37 21.52
C ALA A 52 9.28 4.09 22.58
N PHE A 53 10.36 3.38 22.21
CA PHE A 53 11.48 3.15 23.11
C PHE A 53 12.16 4.45 23.53
N MET A 54 12.37 5.38 22.59
CA MET A 54 12.91 6.70 22.89
C MET A 54 11.99 7.48 23.84
N THR A 55 10.69 7.54 23.58
CA THR A 55 9.71 8.20 24.45
C THR A 55 9.75 7.64 25.87
N LEU A 56 9.80 6.31 26.03
CA LEU A 56 9.86 5.65 27.33
C LEU A 56 11.17 5.92 28.09
N ARG A 57 12.29 6.08 27.36
CA ARG A 57 13.62 6.37 27.94
C ARG A 57 13.84 7.85 28.23
N SER A 58 13.18 8.74 27.49
CA SER A 58 13.21 10.18 27.69
C SER A 58 12.34 10.66 28.85
N ALA A 59 11.58 9.77 29.49
CA ALA A 59 10.85 10.08 30.72
C ALA A 59 11.84 10.51 31.84
N PRO A 60 11.62 11.66 32.50
CA PRO A 60 12.69 12.46 33.08
C PRO A 60 13.15 11.92 34.44
N ASN A 61 14.41 11.48 34.51
CA ASN A 61 15.21 11.68 35.71
C ASN A 61 15.84 13.07 35.60
N ALA A 62 15.60 13.93 36.61
CA ALA A 62 16.32 15.17 36.92
C ALA A 62 16.04 16.45 36.08
N ASN A 63 14.97 17.16 36.44
CA ASN A 63 15.00 18.53 37.01
C ASN A 63 13.61 19.20 36.82
N PRO A 64 13.08 19.91 37.83
CA PRO A 64 11.86 20.69 37.64
C PRO A 64 12.14 21.78 36.60
N ALA A 65 11.43 21.72 35.47
CA ALA A 65 11.52 22.73 34.43
C ALA A 65 11.12 24.12 35.01
N PRO A 66 11.80 25.22 34.64
CA PRO A 66 11.35 26.55 35.01
C PRO A 66 9.95 26.81 34.42
N VAL A 67 9.16 27.61 35.13
CA VAL A 67 7.71 27.89 34.93
C VAL A 67 7.41 28.69 33.64
N ALA A 68 8.17 28.47 32.57
CA ALA A 68 7.68 28.68 31.22
C ALA A 68 7.03 27.36 30.82
N MET A 69 5.69 27.26 30.95
CA MET A 69 4.92 26.08 30.55
C MET A 69 5.45 25.57 29.21
N PRO A 70 6.11 24.39 29.14
CA PRO A 70 6.30 23.76 27.85
C PRO A 70 4.88 23.50 27.34
N ALA A 71 4.54 24.06 26.19
CA ALA A 71 3.33 23.69 25.48
C ALA A 71 3.34 22.14 25.37
N GLY A 72 2.51 21.45 26.15
CA GLY A 72 2.51 19.97 26.14
C GLY A 72 2.28 19.25 27.47
N ALA A 73 2.46 19.87 28.64
CA ALA A 73 2.06 19.20 29.89
C ALA A 73 0.55 19.40 30.16
N GLY A 74 -0.28 18.57 29.54
CA GLY A 74 -1.76 18.64 29.65
C GLY A 74 -2.48 19.22 28.43
N ASP A 75 -1.73 19.64 27.40
CA ASP A 75 -2.32 20.16 26.17
C ASP A 75 -2.69 19.01 25.22
N LEU A 76 -3.99 18.85 24.98
CA LEU A 76 -4.53 17.80 24.11
C LEU A 76 -4.43 18.16 22.61
N VAL A 77 -3.84 19.30 22.25
CA VAL A 77 -3.71 19.73 20.85
C VAL A 77 -2.93 18.72 20.00
N LEU A 78 -1.76 18.25 20.44
CA LEU A 78 -0.93 17.32 19.67
C LEU A 78 -1.57 15.91 19.57
N PRO A 79 -2.10 15.32 20.65
CA PRO A 79 -2.84 14.07 20.56
C PRO A 79 -4.08 14.18 19.65
N LEU A 80 -4.83 15.28 19.76
CA LEU A 80 -6.01 15.52 18.93
C LEU A 80 -5.64 15.65 17.46
N MET A 81 -4.55 16.37 17.14
CA MET A 81 -4.03 16.47 15.78
C MET A 81 -3.66 15.09 15.22
N GLY A 82 -3.00 14.25 16.03
CA GLY A 82 -2.68 12.86 15.67
C GLY A 82 -3.93 12.03 15.37
N ALA A 83 -4.97 12.15 16.22
CA ALA A 83 -6.25 11.47 16.03
C ALA A 83 -6.99 11.95 14.78
N VAL A 84 -7.06 13.25 14.54
CA VAL A 84 -7.70 13.84 13.34
C VAL A 84 -6.96 13.41 12.08
N LEU A 85 -5.63 13.40 12.09
CA LEU A 85 -4.83 12.96 10.96
C LEU A 85 -5.00 11.45 10.71
N GLY A 86 -5.04 10.64 11.77
CA GLY A 86 -5.36 9.21 11.68
C GLY A 86 -6.74 8.95 11.08
N ALA A 87 -7.79 9.54 11.64
CA ALA A 87 -9.16 9.42 11.14
C ALA A 87 -9.30 9.94 9.70
N GLY A 88 -8.72 11.11 9.41
CA GLY A 88 -8.69 11.70 8.08
C GLY A 88 -7.99 10.80 7.06
N SER A 89 -6.86 10.19 7.42
CA SER A 89 -6.14 9.24 6.56
C SER A 89 -6.94 7.97 6.27
N LEU A 90 -7.71 7.46 7.25
CA LEU A 90 -8.61 6.33 7.05
C LEU A 90 -9.69 6.66 6.01
N VAL A 91 -10.36 7.80 6.17
CA VAL A 91 -11.38 8.26 5.22
C VAL A 91 -10.76 8.52 3.84
N ALA A 92 -9.64 9.24 3.79
CA ALA A 92 -8.93 9.53 2.54
C ALA A 92 -8.50 8.25 1.81
N SER A 93 -7.93 7.29 2.52
CA SER A 93 -7.51 6.01 1.94
C SER A 93 -8.68 5.21 1.36
N MET A 94 -9.89 5.32 1.93
CA MET A 94 -11.11 4.71 1.38
C MET A 94 -11.59 5.45 0.13
N LEU A 95 -11.68 6.78 0.18
CA LEU A 95 -12.16 7.60 -0.93
C LEU A 95 -11.24 7.52 -2.15
N VAL A 96 -9.94 7.67 -1.95
CA VAL A 96 -8.94 7.54 -3.03
C VAL A 96 -9.02 6.15 -3.65
N SER A 97 -9.15 5.11 -2.83
CA SER A 97 -9.31 3.74 -3.34
C SER A 97 -10.57 3.58 -4.19
N LYS A 98 -11.70 4.14 -3.75
CA LYS A 98 -12.97 4.09 -4.48
C LYS A 98 -12.87 4.80 -5.83
N ILE A 99 -12.31 6.02 -5.84
CA ILE A 99 -12.18 6.84 -7.06
C ILE A 99 -11.25 6.15 -8.07
N MET A 100 -10.05 5.72 -7.64
CA MET A 100 -9.10 5.06 -8.52
C MET A 100 -9.63 3.72 -9.06
N ARG A 101 -10.32 2.95 -8.21
CA ARG A 101 -10.99 1.71 -8.63
C ARG A 101 -12.04 2.01 -9.71
N GLN A 102 -12.94 2.96 -9.48
CA GLN A 102 -13.96 3.33 -10.46
C GLN A 102 -13.33 3.79 -11.78
N ALA A 103 -12.28 4.61 -11.72
CA ALA A 103 -11.57 5.06 -12.92
C ALA A 103 -10.95 3.88 -13.68
N SER A 104 -10.41 2.88 -12.98
CA SER A 104 -9.85 1.67 -13.62
C SER A 104 -10.91 0.80 -14.28
N ILE A 105 -12.07 0.63 -13.63
CA ILE A 105 -13.22 -0.12 -14.17
C ILE A 105 -13.76 0.58 -15.42
N ASN A 106 -14.00 1.89 -15.37
CA ASN A 106 -14.49 2.66 -16.52
C ASN A 106 -13.55 2.54 -17.73
N ARG A 107 -12.23 2.54 -17.49
CA ARG A 107 -11.23 2.35 -18.56
C ARG A 107 -11.26 0.93 -19.15
N PHE A 108 -11.52 -0.08 -18.34
CA PHE A 108 -11.65 -1.45 -18.79
C PHE A 108 -12.94 -1.66 -19.61
N ILE A 109 -14.06 -1.13 -19.15
CA ILE A 109 -15.33 -1.19 -19.91
C ILE A 109 -15.17 -0.48 -21.26
N ALA A 110 -14.48 0.66 -21.28
CA ALA A 110 -14.19 1.38 -22.50
C ALA A 110 -13.30 0.60 -23.50
N SER A 111 -12.49 -0.37 -23.04
CA SER A 111 -11.69 -1.20 -23.95
C SER A 111 -12.49 -2.30 -24.67
N LYS A 112 -13.75 -2.56 -24.26
CA LYS A 112 -14.65 -3.57 -24.88
C LYS A 112 -14.02 -4.95 -25.07
N GLU A 113 -13.09 -5.32 -24.18
CA GLU A 113 -12.38 -6.59 -24.28
C GLU A 113 -13.25 -7.71 -23.69
N ASN A 114 -13.39 -8.81 -24.44
CA ASN A 114 -14.19 -9.95 -24.00
C ASN A 114 -13.33 -10.87 -23.13
N VAL A 115 -13.69 -11.01 -21.84
CA VAL A 115 -12.96 -11.85 -20.89
C VAL A 115 -13.52 -13.28 -20.96
N PRO A 116 -12.70 -14.29 -21.29
CA PRO A 116 -13.14 -15.68 -21.28
C PRO A 116 -13.63 -16.08 -19.88
N ARG A 117 -14.79 -16.72 -19.80
CA ARG A 117 -15.31 -17.35 -18.58
C ARG A 117 -15.16 -18.87 -18.69
N PRO A 118 -14.84 -19.60 -17.61
CA PRO A 118 -14.62 -19.14 -16.24
C PRO A 118 -13.27 -18.44 -16.03
N ILE A 119 -13.20 -17.53 -15.06
CA ILE A 119 -11.95 -16.84 -14.69
C ILE A 119 -11.20 -17.74 -13.72
N ASP A 120 -10.11 -18.34 -14.20
CA ASP A 120 -9.18 -19.15 -13.39
C ASP A 120 -7.85 -18.41 -13.20
N GLU A 121 -7.01 -18.87 -12.26
CA GLU A 121 -5.66 -18.36 -11.99
C GLU A 121 -4.75 -18.39 -13.22
N ASN A 122 -5.06 -19.28 -14.17
CA ASN A 122 -4.33 -19.50 -15.42
C ASN A 122 -4.86 -18.66 -16.61
N ILE A 123 -5.75 -17.71 -16.36
CA ILE A 123 -6.25 -16.79 -17.40
C ILE A 123 -5.10 -16.10 -18.15
N THR A 124 -5.15 -16.15 -19.47
CA THR A 124 -4.22 -15.40 -20.32
C THR A 124 -4.37 -13.90 -20.05
N MET A 125 -3.30 -13.30 -19.53
CA MET A 125 -3.23 -11.87 -19.19
C MET A 125 -3.28 -11.01 -20.45
N THR A 126 -4.49 -10.64 -20.88
CA THR A 126 -4.65 -9.65 -21.94
C THR A 126 -4.12 -8.28 -21.52
N PRO A 127 -3.78 -7.38 -22.46
CA PRO A 127 -3.32 -6.04 -22.13
C PRO A 127 -4.31 -5.24 -21.26
N ALA A 128 -5.63 -5.36 -21.44
CA ALA A 128 -6.57 -4.62 -20.59
C ALA A 128 -6.71 -5.24 -19.19
N ILE A 129 -6.70 -6.56 -19.06
CA ILE A 129 -6.68 -7.23 -17.74
C ILE A 129 -5.42 -6.84 -16.98
N ARG A 130 -4.26 -6.82 -17.65
CA ARG A 130 -3.00 -6.39 -17.03
C ARG A 130 -3.08 -4.94 -16.55
N LYS A 131 -3.67 -4.04 -17.33
CA LYS A 131 -3.91 -2.64 -16.93
C LYS A 131 -4.86 -2.54 -15.74
N LEU A 132 -5.94 -3.32 -15.72
CA LEU A 132 -6.90 -3.36 -14.61
C LEU A 132 -6.24 -3.87 -13.32
N VAL A 133 -5.55 -5.00 -13.38
CA VAL A 133 -4.82 -5.60 -12.24
C VAL A 133 -3.70 -4.66 -11.76
N GLY A 134 -2.98 -4.03 -12.69
CA GLY A 134 -1.94 -3.03 -12.38
C GLY A 134 -2.53 -1.80 -11.69
N ALA A 135 -3.61 -1.22 -12.21
CA ALA A 135 -4.29 -0.09 -11.59
C ALA A 135 -4.84 -0.44 -10.20
N ALA A 136 -5.41 -1.63 -10.04
CA ALA A 136 -5.88 -2.12 -8.76
C ALA A 136 -4.73 -2.46 -7.78
N SER A 137 -3.52 -2.68 -8.27
CA SER A 137 -2.29 -2.81 -7.46
C SER A 137 -1.81 -1.46 -6.99
N ALA A 138 -1.66 -0.50 -7.90
CA ALA A 138 -1.31 0.88 -7.59
C ALA A 138 -2.29 1.51 -6.59
N THR A 139 -3.60 1.31 -6.77
CA THR A 139 -4.64 1.81 -5.86
C THR A 139 -4.44 1.34 -4.43
N ARG A 140 -4.06 0.06 -4.24
CA ARG A 140 -3.80 -0.50 -2.91
C ARG A 140 -2.52 0.08 -2.32
N ILE A 141 -1.45 0.18 -3.11
CA ILE A 141 -0.18 0.76 -2.65
C ILE A 141 -0.39 2.20 -2.18
N VAL A 142 -1.10 3.02 -2.96
CA VAL A 142 -1.42 4.41 -2.58
C VAL A 142 -2.20 4.45 -1.27
N ALA A 143 -3.19 3.57 -1.10
CA ALA A 143 -3.94 3.52 0.14
C ALA A 143 -3.11 3.08 1.34
N LEU A 144 -2.20 2.12 1.18
CA LEU A 144 -1.28 1.71 2.24
C LEU A 144 -0.32 2.83 2.60
N ALA A 145 0.21 3.57 1.61
CA ALA A 145 1.10 4.71 1.84
C ALA A 145 0.41 5.84 2.62
N ILE A 146 -0.88 6.10 2.37
CA ILE A 146 -1.66 7.09 3.14
C ILE A 146 -1.75 6.68 4.62
N LEU A 147 -2.03 5.40 4.89
CA LEU A 147 -2.14 4.87 6.26
C LEU A 147 -0.79 4.80 6.97
N GLU A 148 0.26 4.40 6.24
CA GLU A 148 1.65 4.42 6.71
C GLU A 148 2.07 5.83 7.11
N GLY A 149 1.86 6.83 6.25
CA GLY A 149 2.21 8.21 6.53
C GLY A 149 1.53 8.72 7.81
N ALA A 150 0.27 8.37 8.01
CA ALA A 150 -0.46 8.73 9.24
C ALA A 150 0.06 8.01 10.49
N ALA A 151 0.44 6.74 10.37
CA ALA A 151 1.04 5.98 11.46
C ALA A 151 2.43 6.53 11.84
N VAL A 152 3.30 6.76 10.85
CA VAL A 152 4.63 7.35 11.07
C VAL A 152 4.51 8.75 11.68
N PHE A 153 3.57 9.58 11.21
CA PHE A 153 3.34 10.89 11.79
C PHE A 153 2.90 10.81 13.26
N ASN A 154 1.99 9.90 13.59
CA ASN A 154 1.60 9.67 14.99
C ASN A 154 2.77 9.14 15.84
N ALA A 155 3.67 8.33 15.28
CA ALA A 155 4.85 7.87 16.00
C ALA A 155 5.83 9.03 16.30
N ILE A 156 5.90 10.03 15.42
CA ILE A 156 6.67 11.27 15.64
C ILE A 156 6.00 12.11 16.73
N LEU A 157 4.67 12.33 16.65
CA LEU A 157 3.94 13.11 17.67
C LEU A 157 4.08 12.51 19.07
N MET A 158 4.01 11.18 19.17
CA MET A 158 4.28 10.43 20.40
C MET A 158 5.64 10.74 21.03
N LEU A 159 6.67 11.00 20.22
CA LEU A 159 7.99 11.40 20.72
C LEU A 159 7.99 12.84 21.24
N LEU A 160 7.21 13.72 20.62
CA LEU A 160 7.19 15.16 20.94
C LEU A 160 6.41 15.47 22.22
N ASP A 161 5.26 14.85 22.42
CA ASP A 161 4.35 15.18 23.53
C ASP A 161 4.35 14.15 24.67
N GLY A 162 4.91 12.96 24.46
CA GLY A 162 4.96 11.88 25.43
C GLY A 162 3.63 11.17 25.68
N TYR A 163 2.54 11.50 24.96
CA TYR A 163 1.23 10.87 25.09
C TYR A 163 1.17 9.52 24.37
N LEU A 164 1.89 8.55 24.92
CA LEU A 164 2.11 7.24 24.31
C LEU A 164 0.82 6.47 23.99
N ALA A 165 -0.14 6.47 24.91
CA ALA A 165 -1.34 5.64 24.78
C ALA A 165 -2.21 6.00 23.56
N LEU A 166 -2.46 7.30 23.33
CA LEU A 166 -3.36 7.75 22.28
C LEU A 166 -2.72 7.58 20.89
N HIS A 167 -1.47 8.01 20.73
CA HIS A 167 -0.76 7.85 19.46
C HIS A 167 -0.57 6.39 19.09
N LEU A 168 -0.23 5.53 20.07
CA LEU A 168 -0.10 4.09 19.82
C LEU A 168 -1.44 3.44 19.41
N ALA A 169 -2.55 3.90 19.98
CA ALA A 169 -3.88 3.44 19.56
C ALA A 169 -4.15 3.80 18.09
N VAL A 170 -3.87 5.04 17.67
CA VAL A 170 -4.03 5.48 16.27
C VAL A 170 -3.13 4.66 15.32
N ILE A 171 -1.86 4.47 15.68
CA ILE A 171 -0.91 3.66 14.91
C ILE A 171 -1.43 2.22 14.74
N THR A 172 -1.93 1.62 15.82
CA THR A 172 -2.46 0.25 15.82
C THR A 172 -3.68 0.14 14.90
N VAL A 173 -4.58 1.12 14.91
CA VAL A 173 -5.73 1.18 14.00
C VAL A 173 -5.26 1.30 12.54
N CYS A 174 -4.25 2.13 12.25
CA CYS A 174 -3.68 2.24 10.90
C CYS A 174 -3.07 0.91 10.43
N ILE A 175 -2.28 0.23 11.28
CA ILE A 175 -1.70 -1.08 10.98
C ILE A 175 -2.80 -2.12 10.72
N PHE A 176 -3.85 -2.13 11.54
CA PHE A 176 -4.99 -3.02 11.33
C PHE A 176 -5.68 -2.73 9.99
N ALA A 177 -5.90 -1.46 9.66
CA ALA A 177 -6.48 -1.05 8.38
C ALA A 177 -5.59 -1.46 7.19
N MET A 178 -4.26 -1.40 7.32
CA MET A 178 -3.31 -1.93 6.33
C MET A 178 -3.46 -3.45 6.18
N GLY A 179 -3.59 -4.18 7.29
CA GLY A 179 -3.82 -5.63 7.31
C GLY A 179 -5.13 -6.04 6.61
N VAL A 180 -6.24 -5.33 6.82
CA VAL A 180 -7.51 -5.59 6.12
C VAL A 180 -7.35 -5.41 4.60
N ARG A 181 -6.45 -4.52 4.17
CA ARG A 181 -6.16 -4.23 2.76
C ARG A 181 -5.12 -5.16 2.14
N PHE A 182 -4.67 -6.20 2.86
CA PHE A 182 -3.67 -7.13 2.37
C PHE A 182 -4.07 -7.75 1.02
N PRO A 183 -3.14 -7.82 0.04
CA PRO A 183 -3.44 -8.35 -1.29
C PRO A 183 -3.58 -9.87 -1.25
N THR A 184 -4.79 -10.34 -1.55
CA THR A 184 -5.10 -11.76 -1.68
C THR A 184 -5.54 -12.07 -3.11
N LEU A 185 -5.34 -13.32 -3.53
CA LEU A 185 -5.68 -13.81 -4.86
C LEU A 185 -7.18 -13.69 -5.13
N ARG A 186 -7.99 -14.11 -4.16
CA ARG A 186 -9.46 -14.05 -4.24
C ARG A 186 -9.96 -12.63 -4.55
N LYS A 187 -9.46 -11.61 -3.83
CA LYS A 187 -9.78 -10.19 -4.09
C LYS A 187 -9.35 -9.69 -5.49
N ARG A 188 -8.52 -10.43 -6.23
CA ARG A 188 -8.15 -10.11 -7.62
C ARG A 188 -9.07 -10.83 -8.60
N LEU A 189 -9.35 -12.10 -8.35
CA LEU A 189 -10.30 -12.88 -9.15
C LEU A 189 -11.69 -12.26 -9.07
N ASP A 190 -12.19 -11.95 -7.87
CA ASP A 190 -13.48 -11.30 -7.65
C ASP A 190 -13.58 -9.96 -8.41
N LEU A 191 -12.48 -9.21 -8.52
CA LEU A 191 -12.44 -7.95 -9.26
C LEU A 191 -12.56 -8.17 -10.77
N ILE A 192 -11.90 -9.19 -11.32
CA ILE A 192 -11.98 -9.50 -12.74
C ILE A 192 -13.40 -10.03 -13.05
N GLU A 193 -13.97 -10.83 -12.16
CA GLU A 193 -15.33 -11.35 -12.29
C GLU A 193 -16.40 -10.25 -12.26
N GLU A 194 -16.31 -9.31 -11.32
CA GLU A 194 -17.21 -8.15 -11.21
C GLU A 194 -17.20 -7.26 -12.47
N VAL A 195 -16.07 -7.17 -13.17
CA VAL A 195 -15.95 -6.33 -14.36
C VAL A 195 -16.27 -7.11 -15.64
N ALA A 196 -16.16 -8.44 -15.60
CA ALA A 196 -16.54 -9.30 -16.71
C ALA A 196 -18.05 -9.55 -16.78
N SER A 197 -18.81 -9.33 -15.70
CA SER A 197 -20.27 -9.48 -15.60
C SER A 197 -21.03 -8.38 -16.33
#